data_AF-A0A8H9XFP1-F1
#
_entry.id   AF-A0A8H9XFP1-F1
#
_cell.length_a   1.000
_cell.length_b   1.000
_cell.length_c   1.000
_cell.angle_alpha   90.00
_cell.angle_beta   90.00
_cell.angle_gamma   90.00
#
_symmetry.space_group_name_H-M   'P 1'
#
loop_
_entity.id
_entity.type
_entity.pdbx_description
1 polymer ?
#
loop_
_entity_poly.entity_id
_entity_poly.type
_entity_poly.pdbx_seq_one_letter_code
_entity_poly.pdbx_strand_id
1 'polypeptide(L)'
;MRKDMAKVIVERPRKIDSYRRRGRYVDDELLPKAIGLRRHVQEAGGYKMLNENLAPLQRYLSRQVGRPWNKIYAEIAEHLKPTSTVQQHVRDHLKDFVQLHPSEDVRQYPWSRRPWFQPFYVDRRDGLLKRTDRLAWAKAFAARPSPSKAADVMPLDDNRELRRLGGLWFEVRLAPLPEPEYRAVTRSVSSHGKPPREASLRQLVTPAVHDAVTGAAVCAGPELDEPRAWEAYRKAHTRRLYAVAKRQVSRAELRRYGLTNDPAGEPS
;
A
#
# COMPACT_ATOMS: atom_id res chain seq x y z
N MET A 1 -35.17 -2.28 -2.01
CA MET A 1 -34.07 -1.67 -1.19
C MET A 1 -34.45 -1.71 0.30
N ARG A 2 -33.50 -1.60 1.26
CA ARG A 2 -33.87 -1.53 2.70
C ARG A 2 -34.50 -0.17 3.02
N LYS A 3 -35.54 -0.13 3.86
CA LYS A 3 -36.32 1.09 4.15
C LYS A 3 -35.49 2.19 4.82
N ASP A 4 -34.52 1.82 5.65
CA ASP A 4 -33.66 2.71 6.42
C ASP A 4 -32.31 3.01 5.72
N MET A 5 -32.22 2.83 4.39
CA MET A 5 -30.94 2.99 3.69
C MET A 5 -30.36 4.40 3.85
N ALA A 6 -31.19 5.44 3.73
CA ALA A 6 -30.75 6.82 3.89
C ALA A 6 -30.05 7.03 5.25
N LYS A 7 -30.59 6.44 6.32
CA LYS A 7 -30.03 6.52 7.67
C LYS A 7 -28.65 5.83 7.75
N VAL A 8 -28.57 4.61 7.24
CA VAL A 8 -27.35 3.77 7.31
C VAL A 8 -26.19 4.35 6.51
N ILE A 9 -26.48 5.06 5.41
CA ILE A 9 -25.46 5.70 4.57
C ILE A 9 -24.90 6.96 5.26
N VAL A 10 -25.74 7.70 6.00
CA VAL A 10 -25.39 9.00 6.59
C VAL A 10 -24.76 8.87 7.99
N GLU A 11 -25.16 7.88 8.79
CA GLU A 11 -24.77 7.76 10.20
C GLU A 11 -23.44 7.03 10.45
N ARG A 12 -22.50 7.03 9.49
CA ARG A 12 -21.19 6.41 9.71
C ARG A 12 -20.46 7.10 10.88
N PRO A 13 -19.79 6.35 11.78
CA PRO A 13 -18.89 6.95 12.77
C PRO A 13 -17.91 7.90 12.08
N ARG A 14 -17.80 9.13 12.58
CA ARG A 14 -16.86 10.12 12.05
C ARG A 14 -15.48 9.50 12.03
N LYS A 15 -14.87 9.41 10.85
CA LYS A 15 -13.45 9.10 10.76
C LYS A 15 -12.75 10.34 11.31
N ILE A 16 -12.17 10.24 12.50
CA ILE A 16 -11.21 11.24 12.96
C ILE A 16 -10.05 11.08 11.98
N ASP A 17 -9.96 12.02 11.05
CA ASP A 17 -8.79 12.09 10.19
C ASP A 17 -7.63 12.40 11.13
N SER A 18 -6.74 11.43 11.33
CA SER A 18 -5.52 11.67 12.06
C SER A 18 -4.65 12.51 11.15
N TYR A 19 -4.85 13.83 11.18
CA TYR A 19 -3.95 14.78 10.55
C TYR A 19 -2.58 14.58 11.19
N ARG A 20 -1.71 13.79 10.55
CA ARG A 20 -0.28 13.90 10.80
C ARG A 20 0.08 15.30 10.32
N ARG A 21 0.41 16.22 11.24
CA ARG A 21 1.00 17.52 10.85
C ARG A 21 2.14 17.21 9.88
N ARG A 22 2.01 17.62 8.62
CA ARG A 22 3.16 17.71 7.73
C ARG A 22 3.95 18.93 8.18
N GLY A 23 5.15 18.73 8.69
CA GLY A 23 6.00 19.81 9.16
C GLY A 23 6.91 19.40 10.32
N ARG A 24 7.87 20.27 10.65
CA ARG A 24 8.67 20.11 11.87
C ARG A 24 7.79 20.35 13.09
N TYR A 25 8.12 19.70 14.20
CA TYR A 25 7.53 20.03 15.49
C TYR A 25 7.81 21.52 15.79
N VAL A 26 6.75 22.27 16.05
CA VAL A 26 6.80 23.68 16.47
C VAL A 26 6.23 23.70 17.87
N ASP A 27 6.95 24.34 18.78
CA ASP A 27 6.52 24.57 20.17
C ASP A 27 5.13 25.20 20.20
N ASP A 28 4.28 24.78 21.15
CA ASP A 28 2.91 25.24 21.26
C ASP A 28 2.83 26.76 21.51
N GLU A 29 3.85 27.36 22.14
CA GLU A 29 3.94 28.81 22.34
C GLU A 29 4.16 29.60 21.04
N LEU A 30 4.75 28.95 20.03
CA LEU A 30 5.03 29.53 18.71
C LEU A 30 3.90 29.26 17.71
N LEU A 31 2.89 28.48 18.09
CA LEU A 31 1.73 28.24 17.24
C LEU A 31 0.82 29.47 17.22
N PRO A 32 0.17 29.76 16.08
CA PRO A 32 -0.87 30.77 16.02
C PRO A 32 -1.99 30.47 17.02
N LYS A 33 -2.27 31.40 17.94
CA LYS A 33 -3.32 31.26 18.97
C LYS A 33 -4.72 31.07 18.38
N ALA A 34 -4.93 31.51 17.15
CA ALA A 34 -6.15 31.28 16.39
C ALA A 34 -5.82 31.13 14.90
N ILE A 35 -6.36 30.09 14.27
CA ILE A 35 -6.33 29.89 12.83
C ILE A 35 -7.76 29.69 12.34
N GLY A 36 -8.13 30.34 11.24
CA GLY A 36 -9.45 30.13 10.64
C GLY A 36 -9.60 28.70 10.15
N LEU A 37 -10.78 28.09 10.36
CA LEU A 37 -11.07 26.68 10.01
C LEU A 37 -10.66 26.31 8.58
N ARG A 38 -10.93 27.21 7.62
CA ARG A 38 -10.60 27.03 6.20
C ARG A 38 -9.08 26.98 5.96
N ARG A 39 -8.32 27.85 6.63
CA ARG A 39 -6.86 27.92 6.54
C ARG A 39 -6.22 26.69 7.19
N HIS A 40 -6.74 26.25 8.33
CA HIS A 40 -6.29 25.04 9.00
C HIS A 40 -6.42 23.79 8.11
N VAL A 41 -7.58 23.61 7.46
CA VAL A 41 -7.81 22.48 6.54
C VAL A 41 -6.84 22.54 5.35
N GLN A 42 -6.61 23.73 4.79
CA GLN A 42 -5.69 23.92 3.66
C GLN A 42 -4.22 23.64 4.03
N GLU A 43 -3.73 24.16 5.16
CA GLU A 43 -2.37 23.93 5.65
C GLU A 43 -2.13 22.46 6.05
N ALA A 44 -3.16 21.78 6.54
CA ALA A 44 -3.10 20.35 6.83
C ALA A 44 -3.16 19.45 5.57
N GLY A 45 -3.34 20.03 4.38
CA GLY A 45 -3.55 19.29 3.13
C GLY A 45 -4.88 18.53 3.10
N GLY A 46 -5.81 18.88 3.99
CA GLY A 46 -7.14 18.29 4.08
C GLY A 46 -8.10 18.91 3.07
N TYR A 47 -9.13 18.16 2.72
CA TYR A 47 -10.28 18.66 1.97
C TYR A 47 -11.56 18.13 2.62
N LYS A 48 -12.60 18.96 2.66
CA LYS A 48 -13.87 18.59 3.27
C LYS A 48 -14.60 17.63 2.33
N MET A 49 -14.54 16.34 2.63
CA MET A 49 -15.41 15.34 1.99
C MET A 49 -16.64 15.07 2.85
N LEU A 50 -17.76 14.83 2.17
CA LEU A 50 -18.89 14.18 2.80
C LEU A 50 -18.49 12.71 3.05
N ASN A 51 -18.76 12.23 4.26
CA ASN A 51 -18.26 10.95 4.76
C ASN A 51 -19.37 9.89 4.71
N GLU A 52 -19.99 9.69 3.54
CA GLU A 52 -21.04 8.68 3.40
C GLU A 52 -20.49 7.25 3.39
N ASN A 53 -21.26 6.32 3.94
CA ASN A 53 -21.00 4.89 3.84
C ASN A 53 -21.66 4.32 2.58
N LEU A 54 -20.90 4.19 1.49
CA LEU A 54 -21.42 3.69 0.21
C LEU A 54 -21.44 2.15 0.10
N ALA A 55 -20.85 1.43 1.06
CA ALA A 55 -20.80 -0.04 1.02
C ALA A 55 -22.20 -0.72 1.01
N PRO A 56 -23.21 -0.24 1.76
CA PRO A 56 -24.59 -0.74 1.65
C PRO A 56 -25.20 -0.57 0.25
N LEU A 57 -24.94 0.56 -0.42
CA LEU A 57 -25.42 0.82 -1.78
C LEU A 57 -24.76 -0.14 -2.78
N GLN A 58 -23.44 -0.32 -2.68
CA GLN A 58 -22.70 -1.27 -3.50
C GLN A 58 -23.20 -2.72 -3.30
N ARG A 59 -23.46 -3.14 -2.05
CA ARG A 59 -24.05 -4.46 -1.76
C ARG A 59 -25.44 -4.64 -2.34
N TYR A 60 -26.27 -3.59 -2.28
CA TYR A 60 -27.60 -3.62 -2.91
C TYR A 60 -27.46 -3.81 -4.42
N LEU A 61 -26.64 -3.02 -5.11
CA LEU A 61 -26.40 -3.13 -6.55
C LEU A 61 -25.90 -4.51 -6.97
N SER A 62 -24.97 -5.10 -6.21
CA SER A 62 -24.45 -6.46 -6.44
C SER A 62 -25.56 -7.52 -6.44
N ARG A 63 -26.58 -7.36 -5.59
CA ARG A 63 -27.73 -8.27 -5.51
C ARG A 63 -28.75 -8.06 -6.64
N GLN A 64 -28.72 -6.92 -7.33
CA GLN A 64 -29.67 -6.59 -8.41
C GLN A 64 -29.15 -6.93 -9.82
N VAL A 65 -27.99 -7.60 -9.92
CA VAL A 65 -27.44 -8.04 -11.20
C VAL A 65 -28.45 -8.94 -11.93
N GLY A 66 -28.72 -8.61 -13.19
CA GLY A 66 -29.70 -9.30 -14.04
C GLY A 66 -31.09 -8.64 -14.07
N ARG A 67 -31.36 -7.60 -13.26
CA ARG A 67 -32.63 -6.85 -13.30
C ARG A 67 -32.52 -5.61 -14.20
N PRO A 68 -33.66 -5.13 -14.77
CA PRO A 68 -33.69 -3.90 -15.55
C PRO A 68 -33.28 -2.68 -14.72
N TRP A 69 -32.35 -1.88 -15.25
CA TRP A 69 -31.81 -0.70 -14.57
C TRP A 69 -32.90 0.29 -14.14
N ASN A 70 -33.90 0.53 -14.99
CA ASN A 70 -34.98 1.47 -14.69
C ASN A 70 -35.75 1.09 -13.41
N LYS A 71 -35.95 -0.21 -13.16
CA LYS A 71 -36.61 -0.70 -11.93
C LYS A 71 -35.72 -0.51 -10.71
N ILE A 72 -34.43 -0.80 -10.84
CA ILE A 72 -33.44 -0.59 -9.78
C ILE A 72 -33.35 0.90 -9.43
N TYR A 73 -33.25 1.77 -10.43
CA TYR A 73 -33.17 3.21 -10.24
C TYR A 73 -34.45 3.76 -9.61
N ALA A 74 -35.63 3.27 -10.01
CA ALA A 74 -36.89 3.65 -9.39
C ALA A 74 -36.95 3.28 -7.90
N GLU A 75 -36.54 2.05 -7.53
CA GLU A 75 -36.44 1.64 -6.12
C GLU A 75 -35.47 2.52 -5.32
N ILE A 76 -34.33 2.89 -5.92
CA ILE A 76 -33.36 3.80 -5.30
C ILE A 76 -33.97 5.18 -5.12
N ALA A 77 -34.68 5.68 -6.12
CA ALA A 77 -35.28 7.00 -6.11
C ALA A 77 -36.42 7.14 -5.09
N GLU A 78 -37.13 6.05 -4.80
CA GLU A 78 -38.16 5.98 -3.75
C GLU A 78 -37.54 6.14 -2.34
N HIS A 79 -36.36 5.57 -2.12
CA HIS A 79 -35.70 5.50 -0.81
C HIS A 79 -34.66 6.61 -0.57
N LEU A 80 -34.14 7.23 -1.63
CA LEU A 80 -33.21 8.35 -1.58
C LEU A 80 -33.84 9.55 -2.29
N LYS A 81 -34.44 10.45 -1.52
CA LYS A 81 -35.15 11.62 -2.05
C LYS A 81 -34.15 12.71 -2.45
N PRO A 82 -34.26 13.30 -3.66
CA PRO A 82 -33.35 14.35 -4.14
C PRO A 82 -33.49 15.67 -3.38
N THR A 83 -34.55 15.82 -2.57
CA THR A 83 -34.79 17.02 -1.75
C THR A 83 -33.81 17.17 -0.58
N SER A 84 -33.15 16.08 -0.17
CA SER A 84 -32.07 16.13 0.82
C SER A 84 -30.73 16.22 0.11
N THR A 85 -29.94 17.24 0.42
CA THR A 85 -28.60 17.45 -0.18
C THR A 85 -27.68 16.25 0.02
N VAL A 86 -27.73 15.61 1.18
CA VAL A 86 -26.95 14.40 1.49
C VAL A 86 -27.45 13.21 0.66
N GLN A 87 -28.76 13.00 0.57
CA GLN A 87 -29.30 11.88 -0.22
C GLN A 87 -29.08 12.09 -1.71
N GLN A 88 -29.13 13.33 -2.20
CA GLN A 88 -28.75 13.67 -3.57
C GLN A 88 -27.27 13.35 -3.82
N HIS A 89 -26.36 13.69 -2.89
CA HIS A 89 -24.95 13.34 -3.02
C HIS A 89 -24.73 11.82 -3.11
N VAL A 90 -25.46 11.03 -2.31
CA VAL A 90 -25.45 9.56 -2.41
C VAL A 90 -25.92 9.08 -3.79
N ARG A 91 -26.91 9.74 -4.40
CA ARG A 91 -27.34 9.42 -5.77
C ARG A 91 -26.28 9.78 -6.80
N ASP A 92 -25.54 10.87 -6.59
CA ASP A 92 -24.46 11.28 -7.48
C ASP A 92 -23.35 10.22 -7.53
N HIS A 93 -23.13 9.48 -6.44
CA HIS A 93 -22.21 8.34 -6.40
C HIS A 93 -22.64 7.11 -7.22
N LEU A 94 -23.88 7.04 -7.73
CA LEU A 94 -24.28 5.92 -8.60
C LEU A 94 -23.39 5.81 -9.84
N LYS A 95 -22.90 6.94 -10.37
CA LYS A 95 -21.97 6.98 -11.51
C LYS A 95 -20.60 6.37 -11.19
N ASP A 96 -20.24 6.29 -9.91
CA ASP A 96 -18.99 5.68 -9.44
C ASP A 96 -19.10 4.15 -9.37
N PHE A 97 -20.34 3.63 -9.28
CA PHE A 97 -20.61 2.19 -9.21
C PHE A 97 -21.11 1.59 -10.53
N VAL A 98 -21.81 2.37 -11.35
CA VAL A 98 -22.52 1.87 -12.53
C VAL A 98 -22.17 2.69 -13.77
N GLN A 99 -21.64 2.03 -14.80
CA GLN A 99 -21.47 2.62 -16.12
C GLN A 99 -22.78 2.56 -16.92
N LEU A 100 -23.43 3.70 -17.13
CA LEU A 100 -24.74 3.78 -17.82
C LEU A 100 -24.63 3.75 -19.35
N HIS A 101 -23.53 4.26 -19.89
CA HIS A 101 -23.32 4.38 -21.32
C HIS A 101 -22.00 3.69 -21.70
N PRO A 102 -21.95 2.35 -21.72
CA PRO A 102 -20.80 1.64 -22.25
C PRO A 102 -20.66 1.91 -23.75
N SER A 103 -19.44 2.14 -24.23
CA SER A 103 -19.15 2.17 -25.67
C SER A 103 -19.29 0.76 -26.29
N GLU A 104 -19.50 0.68 -27.60
CA GLU A 104 -19.68 -0.61 -28.31
C GLU A 104 -18.47 -1.52 -28.19
N ASP A 105 -17.28 -0.93 -28.19
CA ASP A 105 -16.05 -1.58 -27.79
C ASP A 105 -15.94 -1.44 -26.27
N VAL A 106 -16.52 -2.42 -25.56
CA VAL A 106 -16.83 -2.49 -24.11
C VAL A 106 -15.65 -2.18 -23.16
N ARG A 107 -14.52 -1.75 -23.70
CA ARG A 107 -13.24 -1.48 -23.09
C ARG A 107 -13.03 -0.02 -22.65
N GLN A 108 -13.75 1.00 -23.14
CA GLN A 108 -13.36 2.42 -22.97
C GLN A 108 -14.52 3.40 -22.76
N TYR A 109 -14.27 4.54 -22.11
CA TYR A 109 -15.24 5.65 -22.10
C TYR A 109 -15.38 6.26 -23.51
N PRO A 110 -16.55 6.79 -23.89
CA PRO A 110 -16.75 7.42 -25.21
C PRO A 110 -15.77 8.57 -25.52
N TRP A 111 -15.27 9.25 -24.49
CA TRP A 111 -14.37 10.41 -24.58
C TRP A 111 -12.96 10.14 -24.04
N SER A 112 -12.60 8.90 -23.70
CA SER A 112 -11.29 8.58 -23.15
C SER A 112 -10.83 7.19 -23.55
N ARG A 113 -9.53 7.06 -23.86
CA ARG A 113 -8.89 5.76 -24.12
C ARG A 113 -8.72 4.88 -22.88
N ARG A 114 -9.11 5.39 -21.70
CA ARG A 114 -8.99 4.64 -20.43
C ARG A 114 -10.19 3.70 -20.27
N PRO A 115 -9.96 2.48 -19.77
CA PRO A 115 -11.05 1.62 -19.34
C PRO A 115 -11.83 2.25 -18.21
N TRP A 116 -13.14 1.98 -18.20
CA TRP A 116 -13.97 2.37 -17.08
C TRP A 116 -13.68 1.48 -15.87
N PHE A 117 -13.81 2.04 -14.68
CA PHE A 117 -13.47 1.38 -13.42
C PHE A 117 -14.70 0.89 -12.65
N GLN A 118 -15.90 1.25 -13.10
CA GLN A 118 -17.15 0.93 -12.43
C GLN A 118 -17.34 -0.60 -12.34
N PRO A 119 -17.69 -1.14 -11.15
CA PRO A 119 -17.90 -2.56 -10.95
C PRO A 119 -19.12 -3.13 -11.69
N PHE A 120 -20.11 -2.29 -12.02
CA PHE A 120 -21.30 -2.68 -12.77
C PHE A 120 -21.48 -1.82 -14.02
N TYR A 121 -22.23 -2.32 -14.98
CA TYR A 121 -22.62 -1.57 -16.17
C TYR A 121 -24.05 -1.92 -16.58
N VAL A 122 -24.71 -1.01 -17.28
CA VAL A 122 -26.01 -1.27 -17.92
C VAL A 122 -25.76 -1.63 -19.37
N ASP A 123 -26.16 -2.82 -19.78
CA ASP A 123 -26.01 -3.24 -21.16
C ASP A 123 -26.98 -2.47 -22.07
N ARG A 124 -26.47 -1.89 -23.16
CA ARG A 124 -27.27 -1.06 -24.07
C ARG A 124 -28.32 -1.86 -24.84
N ARG A 125 -28.15 -3.17 -24.98
CA ARG A 125 -29.05 -4.02 -25.78
C ARG A 125 -30.30 -4.42 -25.01
N ASP A 126 -30.14 -4.78 -23.74
CA ASP A 126 -31.24 -5.32 -22.91
C ASP A 126 -31.61 -4.44 -21.70
N GLY A 127 -30.81 -3.41 -21.39
CA GLY A 127 -31.06 -2.50 -20.26
C GLY A 127 -30.86 -3.13 -18.89
N LEU A 128 -30.22 -4.31 -18.81
CA LEU A 128 -30.00 -5.04 -17.57
C LEU A 128 -28.71 -4.60 -16.88
N LEU A 129 -28.72 -4.61 -15.55
CA LEU A 129 -27.51 -4.40 -14.75
C LEU A 129 -26.62 -5.65 -14.80
N LYS A 130 -25.39 -5.52 -15.28
CA LYS A 130 -24.40 -6.60 -15.40
C LYS A 130 -23.12 -6.25 -14.65
N ARG A 131 -22.29 -7.26 -14.37
CA ARG A 131 -21.01 -7.08 -13.69
C ARG A 131 -19.88 -6.85 -14.68
N THR A 132 -19.07 -5.83 -14.43
CA THR A 132 -17.90 -5.49 -15.26
C THR A 132 -16.83 -6.57 -15.17
N ASP A 133 -16.63 -7.19 -14.01
CA ASP A 133 -15.61 -8.24 -13.81
C ASP A 133 -15.87 -9.54 -14.59
N ARG A 134 -17.07 -9.73 -15.12
CA ARG A 134 -17.38 -10.86 -16.00
C ARG A 134 -16.95 -10.63 -17.44
N LEU A 135 -16.64 -9.39 -17.83
CA LEU A 135 -16.19 -9.04 -19.17
C LEU A 135 -14.79 -9.59 -19.44
N ALA A 136 -14.56 -10.08 -20.66
CA ALA A 136 -13.28 -10.70 -21.04
C ALA A 136 -12.10 -9.73 -20.88
N TRP A 137 -12.25 -8.47 -21.31
CA TRP A 137 -11.20 -7.46 -21.16
C TRP A 137 -10.94 -7.11 -19.69
N ALA A 138 -11.95 -7.12 -18.83
CA ALA A 138 -11.81 -6.79 -17.41
C ALA A 138 -11.06 -7.91 -16.68
N LYS A 139 -11.38 -9.17 -17.00
CA LYS A 139 -10.61 -10.34 -16.54
C LYS A 139 -9.17 -10.28 -17.01
N ALA A 140 -8.94 -9.97 -18.30
CA ALA A 140 -7.60 -9.83 -18.84
C ALA A 140 -6.84 -8.69 -18.14
N PHE A 141 -7.50 -7.55 -17.87
CA PHE A 141 -6.90 -6.42 -17.17
C PHE A 141 -6.57 -6.74 -15.71
N ALA A 142 -7.45 -7.42 -14.98
CA ALA A 142 -7.20 -7.88 -13.61
C ALA A 142 -6.12 -8.97 -13.53
N ALA A 143 -6.00 -9.80 -14.59
CA ALA A 143 -4.96 -10.81 -14.71
C ALA A 143 -3.60 -10.20 -15.09
N ARG A 144 -3.56 -8.96 -15.62
CA ARG A 144 -2.28 -8.27 -15.79
C ARG A 144 -1.69 -8.06 -14.41
N PRO A 145 -0.45 -8.52 -14.16
CA PRO A 145 0.20 -8.23 -12.90
C PRO A 145 0.21 -6.71 -12.72
N SER A 146 -0.33 -6.25 -11.58
CA SER A 146 -0.12 -4.87 -11.16
C SER A 146 1.39 -4.61 -11.20
N PRO A 147 1.87 -3.45 -11.68
CA PRO A 147 3.29 -3.07 -11.58
C PRO A 147 3.82 -3.12 -10.12
N SER A 148 2.93 -3.30 -9.14
CA SER A 148 3.25 -3.60 -7.74
C SER A 148 3.64 -5.06 -7.43
N LYS A 149 4.05 -5.88 -8.40
CA LYS A 149 4.74 -7.18 -8.17
C LYS A 149 5.84 -7.49 -9.20
N ALA A 150 6.41 -6.50 -9.87
CA ALA A 150 7.78 -6.70 -10.34
C ALA A 150 8.62 -6.87 -9.08
N ALA A 151 9.26 -8.03 -8.89
CA ALA A 151 10.09 -8.28 -7.72
C ALA A 151 11.04 -7.10 -7.55
N ASP A 152 11.12 -6.51 -6.36
CA ASP A 152 12.07 -5.42 -6.08
C ASP A 152 13.53 -5.89 -6.18
N VAL A 153 13.76 -7.16 -6.50
CA VAL A 153 15.04 -7.80 -6.73
C VAL A 153 14.94 -8.67 -8.00
N MET A 154 15.80 -8.42 -8.98
CA MET A 154 16.03 -9.27 -10.14
C MET A 154 17.48 -9.77 -10.07
N PRO A 155 17.73 -11.07 -9.85
CA PRO A 155 19.10 -11.60 -9.82
C PRO A 155 19.73 -11.49 -11.21
N LEU A 156 21.00 -11.09 -11.26
CA LEU A 156 21.81 -11.12 -12.49
C LEU A 156 22.77 -12.32 -12.46
N ASP A 157 23.45 -12.52 -11.33
CA ASP A 157 24.28 -13.67 -11.02
C ASP A 157 24.44 -13.84 -9.49
N ASP A 158 25.33 -14.72 -9.06
CA ASP A 158 25.55 -15.08 -7.65
C ASP A 158 25.94 -13.88 -6.76
N ASN A 159 26.60 -12.87 -7.32
CA ASN A 159 27.13 -11.71 -6.58
C ASN A 159 26.57 -10.38 -7.08
N ARG A 160 25.62 -10.39 -8.01
CA ARG A 160 24.99 -9.19 -8.57
C ARG A 160 23.49 -9.35 -8.71
N GLU A 161 22.77 -8.34 -8.26
CA GLU A 161 21.33 -8.25 -8.45
C GLU A 161 20.90 -6.81 -8.77
N LEU A 162 19.83 -6.67 -9.52
CA LEU A 162 19.14 -5.40 -9.70
C LEU A 162 18.12 -5.25 -8.59
N ARG A 163 18.22 -4.18 -7.80
CA ARG A 163 17.29 -3.89 -6.72
C ARG A 163 16.57 -2.56 -6.97
N ARG A 164 15.24 -2.55 -6.82
CA ARG A 164 14.44 -1.34 -6.90
C ARG A 164 14.41 -0.65 -5.53
N LEU A 165 14.96 0.56 -5.47
CA LEU A 165 15.07 1.39 -4.27
C LEU A 165 14.46 2.76 -4.59
N GLY A 166 13.39 3.15 -3.88
CA GLY A 166 12.74 4.44 -4.09
C GLY A 166 12.24 4.65 -5.53
N GLY A 167 11.79 3.58 -6.21
CA GLY A 167 11.31 3.65 -7.60
C GLY A 167 12.41 3.67 -8.67
N LEU A 168 13.68 3.68 -8.27
CA LEU A 168 14.83 3.61 -9.16
C LEU A 168 15.51 2.24 -9.06
N TRP A 169 16.00 1.74 -10.19
CA TRP A 169 16.76 0.50 -10.25
C TRP A 169 18.25 0.74 -10.06
N PHE A 170 18.84 -0.03 -9.14
CA PHE A 170 20.26 -0.05 -8.84
C PHE A 170 20.82 -1.44 -9.08
N GLU A 171 22.02 -1.50 -9.65
CA GLU A 171 22.83 -2.71 -9.62
C GLU A 171 23.53 -2.76 -8.27
N VAL A 172 23.28 -3.83 -7.52
CA VAL A 172 23.85 -4.09 -6.20
C VAL A 172 24.87 -5.21 -6.33
N ARG A 173 26.09 -4.95 -5.84
CA ARG A 173 27.13 -5.96 -5.70
C ARG A 173 27.08 -6.54 -4.30
N LEU A 174 26.99 -7.86 -4.21
CA LEU A 174 26.92 -8.62 -2.97
C LEU A 174 28.26 -9.31 -2.69
N ALA A 175 28.56 -9.48 -1.41
CA ALA A 175 29.65 -10.34 -0.93
C ALA A 175 29.18 -11.15 0.28
N PRO A 176 29.78 -12.32 0.52
CA PRO A 176 29.52 -13.09 1.73
C PRO A 176 29.92 -12.29 2.97
N LEU A 177 29.13 -12.43 4.03
CA LEU A 177 29.53 -11.98 5.36
C LEU A 177 30.79 -12.74 5.79
N PRO A 178 31.72 -12.07 6.49
CA PRO A 178 32.89 -12.75 7.04
C PRO A 178 32.46 -13.83 8.03
N GLU A 179 33.33 -14.81 8.26
CA GLU A 179 33.05 -15.82 9.26
C GLU A 179 33.14 -15.22 10.68
N PRO A 180 32.23 -15.63 11.58
CA PRO A 180 32.09 -15.05 12.90
C PRO A 180 33.12 -15.67 13.85
N GLU A 181 33.90 -14.82 14.50
CA GLU A 181 34.85 -15.18 15.54
C GLU A 181 34.29 -14.74 16.88
N TYR A 182 34.44 -15.61 17.89
CA TYR A 182 33.94 -15.38 19.23
C TYR A 182 35.06 -15.47 20.25
N ARG A 183 35.07 -14.54 21.20
CA ARG A 183 35.99 -14.53 22.35
C ARG A 183 35.24 -14.84 23.63
N ALA A 184 35.86 -15.61 24.53
CA ALA A 184 35.32 -15.84 25.87
C ALA A 184 35.40 -14.55 26.70
N VAL A 185 34.28 -14.14 27.28
CA VAL A 185 34.13 -12.97 28.14
C VAL A 185 33.37 -13.41 29.40
N THR A 186 33.93 -13.08 30.56
CA THR A 186 33.26 -13.30 31.84
C THR A 186 32.26 -12.18 32.08
N ARG A 187 30.97 -12.51 32.23
CA ARG A 187 29.94 -11.54 32.64
C ARG A 187 29.26 -12.01 33.92
N SER A 188 28.95 -11.05 34.77
CA SER A 188 28.07 -11.27 35.92
C SER A 188 26.63 -11.40 35.42
N VAL A 189 26.03 -12.56 35.64
CA VAL A 189 24.64 -12.86 35.25
C VAL A 189 23.81 -12.90 36.52
N SER A 190 22.79 -12.03 36.57
CA SER A 190 21.81 -12.02 37.65
C SER A 190 20.55 -12.77 37.22
N SER A 191 19.99 -13.57 38.14
CA SER A 191 18.70 -14.22 37.95
C SER A 191 17.82 -13.90 39.14
N HIS A 192 16.51 -13.71 38.91
CA HIS A 192 15.57 -13.29 39.95
C HIS A 192 15.65 -14.22 41.18
N GLY A 193 15.93 -13.66 42.35
CA GLY A 193 16.03 -14.39 43.62
C GLY A 193 17.34 -15.17 43.87
N LYS A 194 18.39 -15.00 43.05
CA LYS A 194 19.72 -15.62 43.30
C LYS A 194 20.84 -14.58 43.23
N PRO A 195 21.93 -14.76 44.00
CA PRO A 195 23.09 -13.90 43.90
C PRO A 195 23.70 -13.97 42.49
N PRO A 196 24.26 -12.85 41.98
CA PRO A 196 24.88 -12.82 40.67
C PRO A 196 26.00 -13.87 40.58
N ARG A 197 26.08 -14.56 39.45
CA ARG A 197 27.11 -15.55 39.18
C ARG A 197 27.93 -15.11 37.98
N GLU A 198 29.24 -15.33 38.04
CA GLU A 198 30.09 -15.17 36.88
C GLU A 198 29.82 -16.32 35.90
N ALA A 199 29.46 -15.97 34.67
CA ALA A 199 29.32 -16.90 33.58
C ALA A 199 30.34 -16.54 32.50
N SER A 200 31.04 -17.56 31.98
CA SER A 200 31.86 -17.42 30.78
C SER A 200 30.95 -17.51 29.55
N LEU A 201 30.83 -16.42 28.81
CA LEU A 201 30.03 -16.32 27.59
C LEU A 201 30.96 -16.15 26.38
N ARG A 202 30.55 -16.64 25.22
CA ARG A 202 31.29 -16.46 23.96
C ARG A 202 30.66 -15.31 23.19
N GLN A 203 31.35 -14.16 23.14
CA GLN A 203 30.87 -12.92 22.52
C GLN A 203 31.52 -12.69 21.16
N LEU A 204 30.75 -12.23 20.18
CA LEU A 204 31.21 -11.95 18.82
C LEU A 204 32.26 -10.83 18.84
N VAL A 205 33.41 -11.08 18.20
CA VAL A 205 34.48 -10.09 18.01
C VAL A 205 34.66 -9.66 16.56
N THR A 206 34.13 -10.42 15.59
CA THR A 206 34.18 -10.01 14.19
C THR A 206 33.46 -8.67 14.01
N PRO A 207 34.15 -7.63 13.48
CA PRO A 207 33.56 -6.32 13.29
C PRO A 207 32.40 -6.39 12.29
N ALA A 208 31.38 -5.55 12.53
CA ALA A 208 30.26 -5.42 11.62
C ALA A 208 30.72 -4.81 10.28
N VAL A 209 30.13 -5.28 9.19
CA VAL A 209 30.37 -4.74 7.85
C VAL A 209 29.31 -3.71 7.50
N HIS A 210 29.65 -2.73 6.67
CA HIS A 210 28.70 -1.70 6.24
C HIS A 210 27.95 -2.13 4.98
N ASP A 211 26.62 -2.14 5.02
CA ASP A 211 25.78 -2.43 3.87
C ASP A 211 25.51 -1.15 3.03
N ALA A 212 26.01 -1.11 1.80
CA ALA A 212 25.93 0.06 0.91
C ALA A 212 24.50 0.40 0.43
N VAL A 213 23.53 -0.52 0.59
CA VAL A 213 22.14 -0.30 0.21
C VAL A 213 21.37 0.33 1.35
N THR A 214 21.44 -0.27 2.54
CA THR A 214 20.68 0.15 3.74
C THR A 214 21.42 1.21 4.57
N GLY A 215 22.74 1.31 4.45
CA GLY A 215 23.58 2.13 5.33
C GLY A 215 23.75 1.54 6.73
N ALA A 216 23.25 0.32 6.98
CA ALA A 216 23.33 -0.32 8.28
C ALA A 216 24.67 -1.05 8.47
N ALA A 217 25.12 -1.13 9.72
CA ALA A 217 26.16 -2.06 10.13
C ALA A 217 25.54 -3.45 10.33
N VAL A 218 26.07 -4.45 9.62
CA VAL A 218 25.60 -5.84 9.64
C VAL A 218 26.65 -6.71 10.33
N CYS A 219 26.28 -7.32 11.45
CA CYS A 219 27.17 -8.23 12.18
C CYS A 219 27.30 -9.57 11.44
N ALA A 220 28.48 -10.19 11.52
CA ALA A 220 28.82 -11.49 10.92
C ALA A 220 28.08 -12.70 11.54
N GLY A 221 27.55 -12.50 12.75
CA GLY A 221 26.81 -13.48 13.54
C GLY A 221 26.01 -12.81 14.66
N PRO A 222 25.29 -13.59 15.49
CA PRO A 222 24.67 -13.09 16.72
C PRO A 222 25.74 -12.62 17.72
N GLU A 223 25.35 -11.71 18.62
CA GLU A 223 26.22 -11.15 19.66
C GLU A 223 26.82 -12.25 20.58
N LEU A 224 26.02 -13.26 20.91
CA LEU A 224 26.42 -14.41 21.73
C LEU A 224 26.38 -15.69 20.90
N ASP A 225 27.39 -16.55 21.09
CA ASP A 225 27.48 -17.87 20.44
C ASP A 225 26.55 -18.89 21.08
N GLU A 226 25.25 -18.65 20.99
CA GLU A 226 24.20 -19.50 21.56
C GLU A 226 23.30 -20.06 20.46
N PRO A 227 22.88 -21.34 20.54
CA PRO A 227 22.07 -21.98 19.49
C PRO A 227 20.80 -21.20 19.11
N ARG A 228 20.10 -20.64 20.10
CA ARG A 228 18.86 -19.87 19.89
C ARG A 228 19.13 -18.53 19.19
N ALA A 229 20.24 -17.87 19.54
CA ALA A 229 20.65 -16.63 18.89
C ALA A 229 21.04 -16.88 17.44
N TRP A 230 21.70 -18.01 17.18
CA TRP A 230 22.04 -18.48 15.84
C TRP A 230 20.84 -18.84 14.98
N GLU A 231 19.80 -19.45 15.56
CA GLU A 231 18.55 -19.76 14.85
C GLU A 231 17.84 -18.47 14.42
N ALA A 232 17.69 -17.52 15.34
CA ALA A 232 17.11 -16.21 15.05
C ALA A 232 17.93 -15.45 14.00
N TYR A 233 19.26 -15.47 14.11
CA TYR A 233 20.16 -14.82 13.17
C TYR A 233 20.06 -15.40 11.76
N ARG A 234 20.10 -16.74 11.60
CA ARG A 234 19.97 -17.42 10.30
C ARG A 234 18.62 -17.17 9.64
N LYS A 235 17.55 -17.04 10.44
CA LYS A 235 16.23 -16.68 9.93
C LYS A 235 16.18 -15.27 9.37
N ALA A 236 16.90 -14.33 10.01
CA ALA A 236 16.99 -12.94 9.54
C ALA A 236 17.98 -12.76 8.37
N HIS A 237 19.03 -13.57 8.30
CA HIS A 237 20.13 -13.45 7.33
C HIS A 237 20.29 -14.72 6.48
N THR A 238 19.21 -15.16 5.84
CA THR A 238 19.14 -16.46 5.14
C THR A 238 20.24 -16.67 4.10
N ARG A 239 20.67 -15.62 3.39
CA ARG A 239 21.74 -15.72 2.37
C ARG A 239 23.14 -15.45 2.92
N ARG A 240 23.28 -14.92 4.13
CA ARG A 240 24.56 -14.40 4.69
C ARG A 240 25.37 -13.53 3.70
N LEU A 241 24.68 -12.68 2.93
CA LEU A 241 25.30 -11.71 2.02
C LEU A 241 25.02 -10.28 2.49
N TYR A 242 25.92 -9.36 2.18
CA TYR A 242 25.72 -7.91 2.37
C TYR A 242 26.03 -7.14 1.07
N ALA A 243 25.44 -5.95 0.93
CA ALA A 243 25.72 -5.09 -0.21
C ALA A 243 27.05 -4.34 -0.02
N VAL A 244 28.02 -4.61 -0.89
CA VAL A 244 29.32 -3.93 -0.89
C VAL A 244 29.24 -2.58 -1.60
N ALA A 245 28.45 -2.52 -2.67
CA ALA A 245 28.28 -1.32 -3.47
C ALA A 245 26.91 -1.32 -4.16
N LYS A 246 26.44 -0.12 -4.50
CA LYS A 246 25.30 0.08 -5.40
C LYS A 246 25.66 1.11 -6.48
N ARG A 247 25.18 0.88 -7.69
CA ARG A 247 25.32 1.81 -8.82
C ARG A 247 23.97 2.00 -9.49
N GLN A 248 23.59 3.24 -9.79
CA GLN A 248 22.35 3.49 -10.50
C GLN A 248 22.45 2.99 -11.95
N VAL A 249 21.44 2.26 -12.40
CA VAL A 249 21.43 1.66 -13.75
C VAL A 249 20.95 2.69 -14.77
N SER A 250 21.63 2.74 -15.92
CA SER A 250 21.27 3.67 -17.00
C SER A 250 19.98 3.24 -17.71
N ARG A 251 19.31 4.20 -18.38
CA ARG A 251 18.09 3.91 -19.15
C ARG A 251 18.32 2.89 -20.28
N ALA A 252 19.52 2.87 -20.86
CA ALA A 252 19.87 1.91 -21.91
C ALA A 252 20.00 0.48 -21.37
N GLU A 253 20.63 0.32 -20.20
CA GLU A 253 20.75 -0.96 -19.51
C GLU A 253 19.37 -1.47 -19.05
N LEU A 254 18.52 -0.61 -18.49
CA LEU A 254 17.16 -1.00 -18.08
C LEU A 254 16.32 -1.55 -19.22
N ARG A 255 16.45 -0.99 -20.44
CA ARG A 255 15.77 -1.52 -21.63
C ARG A 255 16.20 -2.95 -21.97
N ARG A 256 17.47 -3.31 -21.75
CA ARG A 256 17.96 -4.69 -21.98
C ARG A 256 17.30 -5.69 -21.04
N TYR A 257 16.96 -5.25 -19.82
CA TYR A 257 16.29 -6.07 -18.82
C TYR A 257 14.75 -5.95 -18.85
N GLY A 258 14.18 -5.16 -19.77
CA GLY A 258 12.74 -4.89 -19.79
C GLY A 258 12.22 -4.12 -18.58
N LEU A 259 13.10 -3.42 -17.86
CA LEU A 259 12.79 -2.67 -16.66
C LEU A 259 12.60 -1.18 -16.95
N THR A 260 11.84 -0.51 -16.08
CA THR A 260 11.66 0.94 -16.13
C THR A 260 11.76 1.52 -14.73
N ASN A 261 12.40 2.69 -14.61
CA ASN A 261 12.34 3.50 -13.41
C ASN A 261 10.95 4.14 -13.30
N ASP A 262 10.42 4.18 -12.09
CA ASP A 262 9.18 4.87 -11.75
C ASP A 262 9.44 5.75 -10.51
N PRO A 263 10.04 6.93 -10.69
CA PRO A 263 10.39 7.81 -9.57
C PRO A 263 9.16 8.43 -8.88
N ALA A 264 7.94 8.18 -9.35
CA ALA A 264 6.70 8.70 -8.76
C ALA A 264 6.31 8.03 -7.41
N GLY A 265 7.22 7.26 -6.81
CA GLY A 265 7.06 6.58 -5.53
C GLY A 265 7.42 7.41 -4.29
N GLU A 266 7.56 8.74 -4.40
CA GLU A 266 7.50 9.60 -3.22
C GLU A 266 6.03 9.69 -2.75
N PRO A 267 5.71 9.26 -1.51
CA PRO A 267 4.39 9.52 -0.97
C PRO A 267 4.26 11.02 -0.76
N SER A 268 3.46 11.69 -1.62
CA SER A 268 3.08 13.10 -1.43
C SER A 268 2.40 13.31 -0.08
#